data_AF-A0A1B6LP00-F1
#
_entry.id   AF-A0A1B6LP00-F1
#
_cell.length_a   1.000
_cell.length_b   1.000
_cell.length_c   1.000
_cell.angle_alpha   90.00
_cell.angle_beta   90.00
_cell.angle_gamma   90.00
#
_symmetry.space_group_name_H-M   'P 1'
#
loop_
_entity.id
_entity.type
_entity.pdbx_description
1 polymer ?
#
loop_
_entity_poly.entity_id
_entity_poly.type
_entity_poly.pdbx_seq_one_letter_code
_entity_poly.pdbx_strand_id
1 'polypeptide(L)'
;LLSSELALSSEDVQEMILKHPPVARISYSKAKDMIDFLTAEGFDSKMIYQVPRVLCHKQATLVARMIELKRVSPHLINLHNLCRNKKDYVAFLKKMSNTG
;
A
#
# COMPACT_ATOMS: atom_id res chain seq x y z
N LEU A 1 1.53 14.01 12.71
CA LEU A 1 0.20 13.62 12.17
C LEU A 1 0.27 12.26 11.50
N LEU A 2 0.98 12.08 10.39
CA LEU A 2 1.35 10.72 9.93
C LEU A 2 2.21 9.97 10.97
N SER A 3 3.06 10.72 11.67
CA SER A 3 3.90 10.23 12.77
C SER A 3 3.11 9.57 13.89
N SER A 4 1.97 10.12 14.29
CA SER A 4 1.16 9.55 15.38
C SER A 4 0.39 8.31 14.95
N GLU A 5 -0.22 8.31 13.75
CA GLU A 5 -0.98 7.15 13.26
C GLU A 5 -0.08 5.94 12.99
N LEU A 6 1.16 6.17 12.53
CA LEU A 6 2.10 5.09 12.22
C LEU A 6 3.10 4.81 13.34
N ALA A 7 3.03 5.53 14.48
CA ALA A 7 4.05 5.49 15.54
C ALA A 7 5.48 5.70 15.01
N LEU A 8 5.64 6.67 14.09
CA LEU A 8 6.88 7.06 13.43
C LEU A 8 7.40 8.38 13.97
N SER A 9 8.72 8.59 13.89
CA SER A 9 9.33 9.90 14.17
C SER A 9 8.98 10.93 13.07
N SER A 10 9.25 12.21 13.33
CA SER A 10 9.09 13.26 12.32
C SER A 10 10.06 13.06 11.15
N GLU A 11 11.26 12.56 11.46
CA GLU A 11 12.32 12.22 10.52
C GLU A 11 11.89 11.07 9.60
N ASP A 12 11.28 10.02 10.14
CA ASP A 12 10.75 8.90 9.36
C ASP A 12 9.66 9.36 8.38
N VAL A 13 8.76 10.25 8.84
CA VAL A 13 7.71 10.82 7.97
C VAL A 13 8.31 11.68 6.87
N GLN A 14 9.34 12.47 7.20
CA GLN A 14 10.05 13.26 6.20
C GLN A 14 10.74 12.36 5.17
N GLU A 15 11.33 11.25 5.61
CA GLU A 15 11.93 10.26 4.72
C GLU A 15 10.89 9.58 3.82
N MET A 16 9.71 9.24 4.35
CA MET A 16 8.60 8.72 3.53
C MET A 16 8.18 9.71 2.44
N ILE A 17 8.13 11.01 2.77
CA ILE A 17 7.82 12.07 1.81
C ILE A 17 8.93 12.21 0.76
N LEU A 18 10.19 12.14 1.15
CA LEU A 18 11.31 12.17 0.20
C LEU A 18 11.28 10.97 -0.75
N LYS A 19 10.95 9.78 -0.23
CA LYS A 19 10.76 8.55 -1.03
C LYS A 19 9.55 8.63 -1.96
N HIS A 20 8.47 9.29 -1.54
CA HIS A 20 7.27 9.47 -2.35
C HIS A 20 6.60 10.83 -2.08
N PRO A 21 6.99 11.89 -2.81
CA PRO A 21 6.49 13.25 -2.59
C PRO A 21 4.97 13.43 -2.57
N PRO A 22 4.16 12.66 -3.33
CA PRO A 22 2.70 12.74 -3.24
C PRO A 22 2.12 12.50 -1.84
N VAL A 23 2.83 11.78 -0.95
CA VAL A 23 2.41 11.60 0.45
C VAL A 23 2.23 12.93 1.17
N ALA A 24 3.03 13.95 0.85
CA ALA A 24 2.89 15.26 1.50
C ALA A 24 1.58 15.99 1.15
N ARG A 25 0.89 15.57 0.09
CA ARG A 25 -0.33 16.23 -0.43
C ARG A 25 -1.62 15.53 -0.01
N ILE A 26 -1.54 14.39 0.67
CA ILE A 26 -2.74 13.68 1.13
C ILE A 26 -3.33 14.43 2.33
N SER A 27 -4.65 14.60 2.35
CA SER A 27 -5.34 15.13 3.53
C SER A 27 -5.23 14.14 4.68
N TYR A 28 -5.18 14.64 5.91
CA TYR A 28 -5.13 13.81 7.12
C TYR A 28 -6.23 12.74 7.17
N SER A 29 -7.48 13.09 6.89
CA SER A 29 -8.60 12.14 6.89
C SER A 29 -8.35 10.96 5.94
N LYS A 30 -8.02 11.23 4.68
CA LYS A 30 -7.65 10.18 3.71
C LYS A 30 -6.46 9.33 4.15
N ALA A 31 -5.45 9.94 4.76
CA ALA A 31 -4.31 9.21 5.27
C ALA A 31 -4.74 8.25 6.38
N LYS A 32 -5.50 8.76 7.34
CA LYS A 32 -6.03 7.98 8.46
C LYS A 32 -6.93 6.84 7.98
N ASP A 33 -7.91 7.12 7.13
CA ASP A 33 -8.82 6.11 6.58
C ASP A 33 -8.05 5.00 5.86
N MET A 34 -6.98 5.36 5.12
CA MET A 34 -6.12 4.36 4.47
C MET A 34 -5.28 3.57 5.46
N ILE A 35 -4.71 4.21 6.48
CA ILE A 35 -3.91 3.52 7.51
C ILE A 35 -4.79 2.55 8.30
N ASP A 36 -5.96 2.99 8.76
CA ASP A 36 -6.92 2.15 9.49
C ASP A 36 -7.34 0.94 8.62
N PHE A 37 -7.61 1.15 7.33
CA PHE A 37 -7.88 0.08 6.37
C PHE A 37 -6.70 -0.91 6.25
N LEU A 38 -5.48 -0.41 6.06
CA LEU A 38 -4.30 -1.27 5.89
C LEU A 38 -3.99 -2.08 7.15
N THR A 39 -4.14 -1.48 8.33
CA THR A 39 -3.97 -2.16 9.61
C THR A 39 -5.03 -3.22 9.83
N ALA A 40 -6.29 -2.97 9.47
CA ALA A 40 -7.36 -3.98 9.53
C ALA A 40 -7.07 -5.19 8.61
N GLU A 41 -6.39 -4.96 7.48
CA GLU A 41 -5.93 -6.01 6.56
C GLU A 41 -4.59 -6.67 6.98
N GLY A 42 -4.02 -6.28 8.14
CA GLY A 42 -2.81 -6.88 8.70
C GLY A 42 -1.49 -6.28 8.23
N PHE A 43 -1.52 -5.12 7.55
CA PHE A 43 -0.30 -4.37 7.23
C PHE A 43 0.09 -3.44 8.37
N ASP A 44 1.26 -3.68 8.95
CA ASP A 44 1.79 -2.85 10.05
C ASP A 44 2.42 -1.55 9.54
N SER A 45 2.73 -0.64 10.48
CA SER A 45 3.36 0.65 10.18
C SER A 45 4.69 0.51 9.46
N LYS A 46 5.47 -0.53 9.75
CA LYS A 46 6.79 -0.77 9.12
C LYS A 46 6.63 -1.12 7.65
N MET A 47 5.63 -1.94 7.30
CA MET A 47 5.28 -2.25 5.92
C MET A 47 4.83 -0.99 5.17
N ILE A 48 3.97 -0.18 5.79
CA ILE A 48 3.48 1.08 5.21
C ILE A 48 4.63 2.06 4.98
N TYR A 49 5.52 2.20 5.96
CA TYR A 49 6.73 3.04 5.87
C TYR A 49 7.65 2.60 4.72
N GLN A 50 7.80 1.29 4.49
CA GLN A 50 8.60 0.76 3.37
C GLN A 50 7.94 1.00 2.00
N VAL A 51 6.61 1.14 1.96
CA VAL A 51 5.83 1.32 0.72
C VAL A 51 4.91 2.54 0.82
N PRO A 52 5.46 3.76 0.98
CA PRO A 52 4.68 4.97 1.31
C PRO A 52 3.64 5.34 0.23
N ARG A 53 3.88 4.91 -1.02
CA ARG A 53 2.94 5.10 -2.14
C ARG A 53 1.57 4.47 -1.92
N VAL A 54 1.45 3.46 -1.04
CA VAL A 54 0.16 2.84 -0.70
C VAL A 54 -0.86 3.88 -0.21
N LEU A 55 -0.40 4.90 0.51
CA LEU A 55 -1.22 5.98 1.05
C LEU A 55 -1.87 6.86 -0.03
N CYS A 56 -1.38 6.78 -1.27
CA CYS A 56 -1.87 7.55 -2.41
C CYS A 56 -2.82 6.74 -3.31
N HIS A 57 -3.02 5.44 -3.04
CA HIS A 57 -3.96 4.62 -3.79
C HIS A 57 -5.41 4.83 -3.34
N LYS A 58 -6.37 4.44 -4.19
CA LYS A 58 -7.77 4.29 -3.77
C LYS A 58 -7.92 2.94 -3.07
N GLN A 59 -8.62 2.89 -1.93
CA GLN A 59 -8.93 1.64 -1.22
C GLN A 59 -9.58 0.61 -2.16
N ALA A 60 -10.54 1.03 -2.99
CA ALA A 60 -11.19 0.18 -3.98
C ALA A 60 -10.20 -0.54 -4.93
N THR A 61 -9.11 0.13 -5.32
CA THR A 61 -8.05 -0.49 -6.13
C THR A 61 -7.31 -1.56 -5.34
N LEU A 62 -7.00 -1.31 -4.07
CA LEU A 62 -6.30 -2.27 -3.22
C LEU A 62 -7.17 -3.51 -2.97
N VAL A 63 -8.44 -3.32 -2.62
CA VAL A 63 -9.41 -4.40 -2.41
C VAL A 63 -9.55 -5.28 -3.66
N ALA A 64 -9.76 -4.68 -4.83
CA ALA A 64 -9.86 -5.44 -6.09
C ALA A 64 -8.61 -6.30 -6.33
N ARG A 65 -7.42 -5.73 -6.10
CA ARG A 65 -6.16 -6.44 -6.27
C ARG A 65 -5.93 -7.53 -5.23
N MET A 66 -6.33 -7.31 -3.98
CA MET A 66 -6.26 -8.34 -2.94
C MET A 66 -7.14 -9.54 -3.31
N ILE A 67 -8.35 -9.31 -3.82
CA ILE A 67 -9.25 -10.38 -4.29
C ILE A 67 -8.62 -11.16 -5.44
N GLU A 68 -8.08 -10.46 -6.44
CA GLU A 68 -7.43 -11.07 -7.59
C GLU A 68 -6.19 -11.89 -7.20
N LEU A 69 -5.31 -11.35 -6.34
CA LEU A 69 -4.13 -12.05 -5.86
C LEU A 69 -4.49 -13.24 -4.97
N LYS A 70 -5.51 -13.12 -4.11
CA LYS A 70 -5.99 -14.21 -3.25
C LYS A 70 -6.44 -15.42 -4.06
N ARG A 71 -7.04 -15.21 -5.24
CA ARG A 71 -7.45 -16.30 -6.16
C ARG A 71 -6.26 -17.05 -6.76
N VAL A 72 -5.12 -16.39 -6.92
CA VAL A 72 -3.90 -17.01 -7.44
C VAL A 72 -3.12 -17.67 -6.30
N SER A 73 -2.76 -16.89 -5.28
CA SER A 73 -2.16 -17.39 -4.05
C SER A 73 -2.17 -16.29 -2.95
N PRO A 74 -2.62 -16.59 -1.73
CA PRO A 74 -2.62 -15.63 -0.62
C PRO A 74 -1.23 -15.01 -0.33
N HIS A 75 -0.14 -15.73 -0.56
CA HIS A 75 1.23 -15.23 -0.32
C HIS A 75 1.65 -14.09 -1.26
N LEU A 76 0.93 -13.87 -2.36
CA LEU A 76 1.22 -12.76 -3.28
C LEU A 76 0.72 -11.41 -2.76
N ILE A 77 -0.13 -11.41 -1.73
CA ILE A 77 -0.68 -10.20 -1.12
C ILE A 77 0.39 -9.54 -0.26
N ASN A 78 1.00 -8.48 -0.81
CA ASN A 78 1.88 -7.57 -0.09
C ASN A 78 1.82 -6.18 -0.74
N LEU A 79 2.21 -5.14 0.00
CA LEU A 79 2.11 -3.76 -0.46
C LEU A 79 2.89 -3.49 -1.77
N HIS A 80 4.01 -4.18 -2.01
CA HIS A 80 4.76 -4.01 -3.25
C HIS A 80 3.96 -4.44 -4.48
N ASN A 81 3.30 -5.61 -4.41
CA ASN A 81 2.46 -6.12 -5.48
C ASN A 81 1.16 -5.31 -5.63
N LEU A 82 0.53 -4.95 -4.50
CA LEU A 82 -0.70 -4.15 -4.51
C LEU A 82 -0.50 -2.74 -5.08
N CYS A 83 0.71 -2.17 -4.95
CA CYS A 83 1.00 -0.82 -5.40
C CYS A 83 1.76 -0.76 -6.75
N ARG A 84 1.75 -1.84 -7.55
CA ARG A 84 2.28 -1.81 -8.94
C ARG A 84 1.48 -0.83 -9.80
N ASN A 85 2.09 -0.23 -10.82
CA ASN A 85 1.29 0.50 -11.81
C ASN A 85 0.33 -0.46 -12.56
N LYS A 86 -0.67 0.07 -13.27
CA LYS A 86 -1.70 -0.76 -13.91
C LYS A 86 -1.12 -1.79 -14.89
N LYS A 87 -0.20 -1.36 -15.76
CA LYS A 87 0.42 -2.22 -16.77
C LYS A 87 1.21 -3.37 -16.14
N ASP A 88 2.07 -3.04 -15.18
CA ASP A 88 2.93 -4.02 -14.51
C ASP A 88 2.14 -4.97 -13.63
N TYR A 89 1.07 -4.49 -13.00
CA TYR A 89 0.17 -5.32 -12.21
C TYR A 89 -0.53 -6.38 -13.07
N VAL A 90 -1.08 -5.99 -14.22
CA VAL A 90 -1.75 -6.93 -15.15
C VAL A 90 -0.76 -7.97 -15.68
N ALA A 91 0.45 -7.54 -16.07
CA ALA A 91 1.49 -8.46 -16.53
C ALA A 91 1.93 -9.43 -15.42
N PHE A 92 2.08 -8.93 -14.20
CA PHE A 92 2.40 -9.75 -13.02
C PHE A 92 1.31 -10.78 -12.73
N LEU A 93 0.04 -10.36 -12.67
CA LEU A 93 -1.09 -11.26 -12.39
C LEU A 93 -1.20 -12.37 -13.43
N LYS A 94 -1.05 -12.04 -14.72
CA LYS A 94 -1.05 -13.02 -15.82
C LYS A 94 0.09 -14.03 -15.67
N LYS A 95 1.29 -13.56 -15.33
CA LYS A 95 2.46 -14.44 -15.11
C LYS A 95 2.18 -15.44 -13.99
N MET A 96 1.67 -14.96 -12.84
CA MET A 96 1.41 -15.81 -11.67
C MET A 96 0.23 -16.77 -11.86
N SER A 97 -0.77 -16.38 -12.66
CA SER A 97 -1.92 -17.26 -12.97
C SER A 97 -1.56 -18.41 -13.89
N ASN A 98 -0.49 -18.27 -14.68
CA ASN A 98 -0.01 -19.30 -15.61
C ASN A 98 1.04 -20.24 -15.00
N THR A 99 1.42 -20.02 -13.73
CA THR A 99 2.41 -20.85 -13.01
C THR A 99 1.77 -21.71 -11.91
N GLY A 100 0.43 -21.78 -11.88
CA GLY A 100 -0.35 -22.66 -11.00
C GLY A 100 -0.86 -23.90 -11.70
#